data_AF-A0A2T6IX22-F1
#
_entry.id   AF-A0A2T6IX22-F1
#
_cell.length_a   1.000
_cell.length_b   1.000
_cell.length_c   1.000
_cell.angle_alpha   90.00
_cell.angle_beta   90.00
_cell.angle_gamma   90.00
#
_symmetry.space_group_name_H-M   'P 1'
#
loop_
_entity.id
_entity.type
_entity.pdbx_description
1 polymer ?
#
loop_
_entity_poly.entity_id
_entity_poly.type
_entity_poly.pdbx_seq_one_letter_code
_entity_poly.pdbx_strand_id
1 'polypeptide(L)'
;MGFGHRLYKEGDPRSHIMMKVALDLAQNAPKKDPNLVQIAQHIEERMEKEKHLPANVDFPCALAYHQCGIPTDLYTPLFVLARTAGWTAHIMEQRANNRLIRPVSHYVGPPVRPFPSFEEREKLANPSEQSRSRL
;
A
#
# COMPACT_ATOMS: atom_id res chain seq x y z
N MET A 1 -6.96 7.96 4.43
CA MET A 1 -6.08 7.51 3.32
C MET A 1 -5.91 8.67 2.36
N GLY A 2 -4.80 8.76 1.63
CA GLY A 2 -4.53 9.88 0.71
C GLY A 2 -3.83 11.10 1.31
N PHE A 3 -3.26 10.97 2.52
CA PHE A 3 -2.56 12.06 3.21
C PHE A 3 -1.19 11.60 3.71
N GLY A 4 -0.23 12.52 3.68
CA GLY A 4 1.17 12.26 4.00
C GLY A 4 1.89 11.48 2.89
N HIS A 5 3.22 11.61 2.89
CA HIS A 5 4.09 10.91 1.96
C HIS A 5 5.42 10.56 2.64
N ARG A 6 5.96 9.37 2.36
CA ARG A 6 7.22 8.91 2.98
C ARG A 6 8.43 9.78 2.58
N LEU A 7 8.38 10.37 1.39
CA LEU A 7 9.46 11.20 0.84
C LEU A 7 9.14 12.70 0.82
N TYR A 8 7.88 13.07 0.60
CA TYR A 8 7.50 14.47 0.39
C TYR A 8 6.94 15.04 1.70
N LYS A 9 7.77 15.82 2.40
CA LYS A 9 7.41 16.42 3.67
C LYS A 9 6.51 17.65 3.50
N GLU A 10 6.81 18.46 2.48
CA GLU A 10 6.11 19.71 2.17
C GLU A 10 4.93 19.55 1.20
N GLY A 11 4.49 18.31 0.94
CA GLY A 11 3.39 18.01 0.03
C GLY A 11 3.81 17.35 -1.29
N ASP A 12 2.90 16.56 -1.84
CA ASP A 12 3.10 15.82 -3.09
C ASP A 12 2.84 16.73 -4.30
N PRO A 13 3.83 16.98 -5.18
CA PRO A 13 3.64 17.87 -6.33
C PRO A 13 2.56 17.39 -7.30
N ARG A 14 2.32 16.07 -7.36
CA ARG A 14 1.29 15.49 -8.21
C ARG A 14 -0.11 15.76 -7.66
N SER A 15 -0.25 15.83 -6.33
CA SER A 15 -1.52 16.13 -5.67
C SER A 15 -2.06 17.49 -6.10
N HIS A 16 -1.19 18.52 -6.09
CA HIS A 16 -1.57 19.87 -6.53
C HIS A 16 -2.07 19.92 -7.98
N ILE A 17 -1.38 19.23 -8.89
CA ILE A 17 -1.78 19.16 -10.31
C ILE A 17 -3.10 18.40 -10.44
N MET A 18 -3.19 17.25 -9.80
CA MET A 18 -4.35 16.37 -9.91
C MET A 18 -5.61 16.99 -9.28
N MET A 19 -5.46 17.79 -8.23
CA MET A 19 -6.57 18.52 -7.62
C MET A 19 -7.19 19.52 -8.61
N LYS A 20 -6.38 20.23 -9.40
CA LYS A 20 -6.90 21.13 -10.44
C LYS A 20 -7.72 20.38 -11.47
N VAL A 21 -7.23 19.21 -11.92
CA VAL A 21 -7.94 18.33 -12.86
C VAL A 21 -9.25 17.83 -12.24
N ALA A 22 -9.23 17.41 -10.98
CA ALA A 22 -10.42 16.96 -10.27
C ALA A 22 -11.46 18.08 -10.08
N LEU A 23 -11.04 19.34 -9.91
CA LEU A 23 -11.98 20.45 -9.81
C LEU A 23 -12.59 20.81 -11.16
N ASP A 24 -11.79 20.81 -12.23
CA ASP A 24 -12.26 21.07 -13.60
C ASP A 24 -13.25 19.99 -14.08
N LEU A 25 -12.94 18.72 -13.83
CA LEU A 25 -13.85 17.62 -14.12
C LEU A 25 -15.18 17.77 -13.36
N ALA A 26 -15.17 18.28 -12.12
CA ALA A 26 -16.38 18.41 -11.30
C ALA A 26 -17.33 19.46 -11.88
N GLN A 27 -16.75 20.54 -12.40
CA GLN A 27 -17.49 21.63 -13.03
C GLN A 27 -18.14 21.20 -14.35
N ASN A 28 -17.50 20.28 -15.07
CA ASN A 28 -17.91 19.81 -16.39
C ASN A 28 -18.65 18.45 -16.36
N ALA A 29 -18.77 17.81 -15.20
CA ALA A 29 -19.38 16.49 -15.09
C ALA A 29 -20.87 16.50 -15.51
N PRO A 30 -21.35 15.46 -16.23
CA PRO A 30 -22.76 15.34 -16.63
C PRO A 30 -23.72 15.32 -15.44
N LYS A 31 -23.27 14.76 -14.31
CA LYS A 31 -23.95 14.81 -13.01
C LYS A 31 -23.03 15.51 -12.03
N LYS A 32 -23.35 16.77 -11.72
CA LYS A 32 -22.62 17.54 -10.71
C LYS A 32 -23.04 17.03 -9.33
N ASP A 33 -22.07 16.53 -8.57
CA ASP A 33 -22.22 16.37 -7.12
C ASP A 33 -21.40 17.45 -6.41
N PRO A 34 -21.97 18.65 -6.22
CA PRO A 34 -21.26 19.75 -5.55
C PRO A 34 -20.90 19.42 -4.10
N ASN A 35 -21.60 18.48 -3.46
CA ASN A 35 -21.33 18.09 -2.09
C ASN A 35 -20.00 17.34 -1.99
N LEU A 36 -19.67 16.51 -2.98
CA LEU A 36 -18.44 15.71 -2.95
C LEU A 36 -17.17 16.58 -2.98
N VAL A 37 -17.16 17.66 -3.77
CA VAL A 37 -16.04 18.61 -3.81
C VAL A 37 -15.89 19.34 -2.46
N GLN A 38 -17.01 19.79 -1.89
CA GLN A 38 -16.99 20.46 -0.57
C GLN A 38 -16.51 19.51 0.54
N ILE A 39 -16.95 18.26 0.51
CA ILE A 39 -16.50 17.22 1.44
C ILE A 39 -14.98 17.01 1.29
N ALA A 40 -14.48 16.89 0.07
CA ALA A 40 -13.05 16.69 -0.18
C ALA A 40 -12.21 17.86 0.33
N GLN A 41 -12.60 19.10 0.05
CA GLN A 41 -11.93 20.31 0.54
C GLN A 41 -11.95 20.37 2.07
N HIS A 42 -13.09 20.09 2.69
CA HIS A 42 -13.20 20.08 4.14
C HIS A 42 -12.29 19.03 4.80
N ILE A 43 -12.20 17.83 4.20
CA ILE A 43 -11.30 16.78 4.67
C ILE A 43 -9.83 17.23 4.55
N GLU A 44 -9.44 17.82 3.42
CA GLU A 44 -8.08 18.32 3.20
C GLU A 44 -7.70 19.41 4.21
N GLU A 45 -8.56 20.41 4.39
CA GLU A 45 -8.36 21.48 5.38
C GLU A 45 -8.22 20.94 6.81
N ARG A 46 -9.06 19.98 7.20
CA ARG A 46 -9.01 19.38 8.55
C ARG A 46 -7.74 18.56 8.75
N MET A 47 -7.33 17.79 7.74
CA MET A 47 -6.10 17.00 7.82
C MET A 47 -4.85 17.87 7.93
N GLU A 48 -4.81 18.97 7.17
CA GLU A 48 -3.72 19.95 7.27
C GLU A 48 -3.72 20.61 8.66
N LYS A 49 -4.87 21.13 9.11
CA LYS A 49 -4.96 21.86 10.38
C LYS A 49 -4.71 21.00 11.62
N GLU A 50 -5.21 19.77 11.66
CA GLU A 50 -5.15 18.93 12.86
C GLU A 50 -3.93 18.01 12.88
N LYS A 51 -3.45 17.59 11.71
CA LYS A 51 -2.40 16.57 11.59
C LYS A 51 -1.16 17.07 10.88
N HIS A 52 -1.19 18.25 10.23
CA HIS A 52 -0.09 18.76 9.42
C HIS A 52 0.31 17.74 8.34
N LEU A 53 -0.69 17.08 7.77
CA LEU A 53 -0.50 16.05 6.75
C LEU A 53 -1.08 16.56 5.43
N PRO A 54 -0.24 16.93 4.45
CA PRO A 54 -0.71 17.36 3.15
C PRO A 54 -1.27 16.17 2.36
N ALA A 55 -2.22 16.44 1.47
CA ALA A 55 -2.77 15.43 0.57
C ALA A 55 -1.69 14.88 -0.37
N ASN A 56 -1.68 13.56 -0.57
CA ASN A 56 -0.90 12.91 -1.62
C ASN A 56 -1.77 12.69 -2.87
N VAL A 57 -1.14 12.26 -3.97
CA VAL A 57 -1.82 12.12 -5.28
C VAL A 57 -3.09 11.27 -5.26
N ASP A 58 -3.18 10.29 -4.36
CA ASP A 58 -4.31 9.36 -4.34
C ASP A 58 -5.62 10.05 -3.95
N PHE A 59 -5.55 11.11 -3.14
CA PHE A 59 -6.72 11.87 -2.69
C PHE A 59 -7.47 12.56 -3.83
N PRO A 60 -6.85 13.46 -4.61
CA PRO A 60 -7.52 14.06 -5.77
C PRO A 60 -7.78 13.07 -6.92
N CYS A 61 -7.00 11.98 -7.04
CA CYS A 61 -7.30 10.92 -8.02
C CYS A 61 -8.66 10.27 -7.75
N ALA A 62 -8.99 9.98 -6.49
CA ALA A 62 -10.28 9.38 -6.15
C ALA A 62 -11.46 10.29 -6.54
N LEU A 63 -11.31 11.60 -6.32
CA LEU A 63 -12.31 12.60 -6.70
C LEU A 63 -12.47 12.69 -8.22
N ALA A 64 -11.37 12.74 -8.96
CA ALA A 64 -11.39 12.81 -10.42
C ALA A 64 -12.01 11.56 -11.06
N TYR A 65 -11.61 10.36 -10.65
CA TYR A 65 -12.15 9.12 -11.21
C TYR A 65 -13.64 8.96 -10.93
N HIS A 66 -14.11 9.41 -9.76
CA HIS A 66 -15.52 9.39 -9.43
C HIS A 66 -16.33 10.27 -10.39
N GLN A 67 -15.84 11.46 -10.69
CA GLN A 67 -16.49 12.38 -11.62
C GLN A 67 -16.50 11.87 -13.08
N CYS A 68 -15.49 11.07 -13.44
CA CYS A 68 -15.47 10.33 -14.71
C CYS A 68 -16.45 9.14 -14.74
N GLY A 69 -17.15 8.85 -13.64
CA GLY A 69 -18.08 7.72 -13.55
C GLY A 69 -17.37 6.36 -13.52
N ILE A 70 -16.10 6.33 -13.16
CA ILE A 70 -15.31 5.10 -13.10
C ILE A 70 -15.68 4.35 -11.81
N PRO A 71 -16.04 3.05 -11.88
CA PRO A 71 -16.24 2.24 -10.68
C PRO A 71 -14.99 2.20 -9.80
N THR A 72 -15.16 2.34 -8.48
CA THR A 72 -14.07 2.37 -7.50
C THR A 72 -13.13 1.16 -7.62
N ASP A 73 -13.67 -0.02 -7.92
CA ASP A 73 -12.90 -1.26 -8.08
C ASP A 73 -11.89 -1.20 -9.24
N LEU A 74 -12.06 -0.25 -10.17
CA LEU A 74 -11.17 -0.03 -11.32
C LEU A 74 -10.06 1.00 -11.06
N TYR A 75 -10.01 1.64 -9.89
CA TYR A 75 -9.01 2.66 -9.60
C TYR A 75 -7.58 2.08 -9.59
N THR A 76 -7.40 0.91 -8.96
CA THR A 76 -6.10 0.23 -8.92
C THR A 76 -5.69 -0.31 -10.30
N PRO A 77 -6.58 -0.94 -11.10
CA PRO A 77 -6.29 -1.26 -12.50
C PRO A 77 -5.82 -0.06 -13.34
N LEU A 78 -6.40 1.13 -13.19
CA LEU A 78 -5.91 2.33 -13.89
C LEU A 78 -4.48 2.71 -13.49
N PHE A 79 -4.17 2.61 -12.19
CA PHE A 79 -2.80 2.80 -11.71
C PHE A 79 -1.83 1.80 -12.36
N VAL A 80 -2.22 0.52 -12.48
CA VAL A 80 -1.42 -0.52 -13.13
C VAL A 80 -1.15 -0.17 -14.59
N LEU A 81 -2.17 0.27 -15.34
CA LEU A 81 -2.02 0.68 -16.74
C LEU A 81 -1.00 1.81 -16.88
N ALA A 82 -1.15 2.87 -16.08
CA ALA A 82 -0.23 4.01 -16.12
C ALA A 82 1.19 3.63 -15.66
N ARG A 83 1.32 2.81 -14.59
CA ARG A 83 2.62 2.47 -13.99
C ARG A 83 3.39 1.44 -14.78
N THR A 84 2.73 0.67 -15.66
CA THR A 84 3.38 -0.32 -16.52
C THR A 84 4.52 0.30 -17.34
N ALA A 85 4.36 1.54 -17.83
CA ALA A 85 5.43 2.24 -18.53
C ALA A 85 6.70 2.44 -17.68
N GLY A 86 6.55 2.78 -16.39
CA GLY A 86 7.68 2.90 -15.46
C GLY A 86 8.29 1.53 -15.11
N TRP A 87 7.46 0.50 -14.95
CA TRP A 87 7.96 -0.86 -14.70
C TRP A 87 8.76 -1.41 -15.88
N THR A 88 8.28 -1.24 -17.11
CA THR A 88 9.01 -1.70 -18.30
C THR A 88 10.31 -0.94 -18.49
N ALA A 89 10.32 0.38 -18.26
CA ALA A 89 11.54 1.18 -18.27
C ALA A 89 12.58 0.65 -17.27
N HIS A 90 12.19 0.46 -16.00
CA HIS A 90 13.09 -0.10 -14.99
C HIS A 90 13.56 -1.54 -15.29
N ILE A 91 12.72 -2.37 -15.93
CA ILE A 91 13.14 -3.71 -16.40
C ILE A 91 14.23 -3.59 -17.47
N MET A 92 14.09 -2.65 -18.41
CA MET A 92 15.09 -2.41 -19.44
C MET A 92 16.41 -1.90 -18.83
N GLU A 93 16.34 -0.94 -17.91
CA GLU A 93 17.51 -0.44 -17.16
C GLU A 93 18.21 -1.56 -16.38
N GLN A 94 17.46 -2.40 -15.68
CA GLN A 94 18.00 -3.54 -14.94
C GLN A 94 18.65 -4.57 -15.88
N ARG A 95 18.09 -4.81 -17.07
CA ARG A 95 18.70 -5.72 -18.05
C ARG A 95 20.00 -5.16 -18.63
N ALA A 96 20.08 -3.85 -18.85
CA ALA A 96 21.27 -3.17 -19.35
C ALA A 96 22.40 -3.13 -18.31
N ASN A 97 22.07 -3.00 -17.01
CA ASN A 97 23.03 -2.96 -15.91
C ASN A 97 22.61 -3.93 -14.78
N ASN A 98 22.81 -5.22 -15.01
CA ASN A 98 22.19 -6.29 -14.23
C ASN A 98 22.86 -6.60 -12.89
N ARG A 99 22.69 -5.70 -11.92
CA ARG A 99 23.10 -5.91 -10.53
C ARG A 99 21.88 -6.13 -9.63
N LEU A 100 21.74 -7.34 -9.10
CA LEU A 100 20.64 -7.69 -8.19
C LEU A 100 20.99 -7.36 -6.74
N ILE A 101 20.01 -6.85 -6.00
CA ILE A 101 20.07 -6.78 -4.54
C ILE A 101 19.85 -8.20 -3.99
N ARG A 102 20.77 -8.68 -3.16
CA ARG A 102 20.68 -9.97 -2.47
C ARG A 102 20.54 -9.73 -0.96
N PRO A 103 19.33 -9.48 -0.46
CA PRO A 103 19.13 -9.26 0.97
C PRO A 103 19.49 -10.53 1.75
N VAL A 104 20.10 -10.35 2.92
CA VAL A 104 20.39 -11.44 3.86
C VAL A 104 19.45 -11.33 5.06
N SER A 105 19.13 -12.48 5.66
CA SER A 105 18.26 -12.54 6.83
C SER A 105 19.09 -12.78 8.09
N HIS A 106 18.74 -12.09 9.17
CA HIS A 106 19.26 -12.40 10.50
C HIS A 106 18.42 -13.52 11.13
N TYR A 107 19.00 -14.70 11.29
CA TYR A 107 18.31 -15.85 11.88
C TYR A 107 18.20 -15.67 13.40
N VAL A 108 16.95 -15.55 13.88
CA VAL A 108 16.60 -15.45 15.32
C VAL A 108 15.85 -16.70 15.80
N GLY A 109 15.88 -17.77 15.01
CA GLY A 109 15.25 -19.04 15.36
C GLY A 109 16.10 -19.85 16.35
N PRO A 110 15.59 -21.02 16.79
CA PRO A 110 16.33 -21.89 17.71
C PRO A 110 17.62 -22.42 17.07
N PRO A 111 18.63 -22.82 17.87
CA PRO A 111 19.82 -23.49 17.35
C PRO A 111 19.44 -24.82 16.65
N VAL A 112 20.43 -25.47 16.02
CA VAL A 112 20.25 -26.79 15.42
C VAL A 112 19.68 -27.75 16.48
N ARG A 113 18.59 -28.43 16.12
CA ARG A 113 17.93 -29.43 16.98
C ARG A 113 17.89 -30.76 16.23
N PRO A 114 18.10 -31.89 16.93
CA PRO A 114 17.90 -33.20 16.33
C PRO A 114 16.44 -33.35 15.91
N PHE A 115 16.22 -34.07 14.81
CA PHE A 115 14.87 -34.39 14.37
C PHE A 115 14.29 -35.49 15.27
N PRO A 116 13.19 -35.23 16.01
CA PRO A 116 12.61 -36.24 16.88
C PRO A 116 11.93 -37.32 16.03
N SER A 117 12.10 -38.58 16.45
CA SER A 117 11.32 -39.71 15.97
C SER A 117 9.83 -39.53 16.23
N PHE A 118 9.00 -40.37 15.62
CA PHE A 118 7.55 -40.31 15.81
C PHE A 118 7.16 -40.50 17.29
N GLU A 119 7.75 -41.49 17.96
CA GLU A 119 7.51 -41.79 19.37
C GLU A 119 7.94 -40.63 20.30
N GLU A 120 9.06 -39.96 20.00
CA GLU A 120 9.52 -38.80 20.76
C GLU A 120 8.57 -37.60 20.59
N ARG A 121 7.99 -37.41 19.40
CA ARG A 121 6.97 -36.37 19.17
C ARG A 121 5.69 -36.65 19.93
N GLU A 122 5.26 -37.91 19.99
CA GLU A 122 4.06 -38.31 20.74
C GLU A 122 4.24 -38.10 22.25
N LYS A 123 5.42 -38.44 22.78
CA LYS A 123 5.79 -38.18 24.19
C LYS A 123 5.90 -36.69 24.51
N LEU A 124 6.36 -35.85 23.57
CA LEU A 124 6.41 -34.40 23.73
C LEU A 124 5.00 -33.76 23.66
N ALA A 125 4.06 -34.38 22.95
CA ALA A 125 2.68 -33.94 22.88
C ALA A 125 1.85 -34.35 24.13
N ASN A 126 2.19 -35.48 24.78
CA ASN A 126 1.50 -36.02 25.96
C ASN A 126 2.47 -36.24 27.15
N PRO A 127 2.79 -35.20 27.95
CA PRO A 127 3.78 -35.29 29.03
C PRO A 127 3.40 -36.25 30.18
N SER A 128 2.12 -36.64 30.29
CA SER A 128 1.57 -37.46 31.38
C SER A 128 1.91 -38.95 31.32
N GLU A 129 2.45 -39.45 30.21
CA GLU A 129 2.85 -40.86 30.06
C GLU A 129 4.32 -41.14 30.46
N GLN A 130 5.13 -40.10 30.68
CA GLN A 130 6.54 -40.23 31.07
C GLN A 130 6.75 -40.94 32.42
N SER A 131 5.75 -40.96 33.30
CA SER A 131 5.84 -41.53 34.65
C SER A 131 5.54 -43.03 34.73
N ARG A 132 5.05 -43.67 33.66
CA ARG A 132 4.64 -45.10 33.68
C ARG A 132 5.71 -46.10 33.24
N SER A 133 6.87 -45.65 32.77
CA SER A 133 7.93 -46.51 32.21
C SER A 133 9.13 -46.77 33.16
N ARG A 134 9.01 -46.46 34.46
CA ARG A 134 10.06 -46.75 35.47
C ARG A 134 9.58 -47.67 36.59
N LEU A 135 8.92 -48.77 36.23
CA LEU A 135 8.72 -49.95 37.08
C LEU A 135 9.09 -51.20 36.30
#